data_AF-A0A940SNF8-F1
#
_entry.id   AF-A0A940SNF8-F1
#
_cell.length_a   1.000
_cell.length_b   1.000
_cell.length_c   1.000
_cell.angle_alpha   90.00
_cell.angle_beta   90.00
_cell.angle_gamma   90.00
#
_symmetry.space_group_name_H-M   'P 1'
#
loop_
_entity.id
_entity.type
_entity.pdbx_description
1 polymer ?
#
loop_
_entity_poly.entity_id
_entity_poly.type
_entity_poly.pdbx_seq_one_letter_code
_entity_poly.pdbx_strand_id
1 'polypeptide(L)'
;LVEAHHPNWFDAYCVPWLSYDALHVELPDGYLYFNPIVNWGAYREENGRLMMPVTVRLNHAAADGYQIARVYKLLEEEMERLCKKR
;
A
#
# COMPACT_ATOMS: atom_id res chain seq x y z
N LEU A 1 19.77 17.62 -8.05
CA LEU A 1 19.67 17.89 -6.60
C LEU A 1 18.87 16.74 -6.01
N VAL A 2 19.53 15.72 -5.49
CA VAL A 2 18.84 14.59 -4.86
C VAL A 2 18.50 15.08 -3.45
N GLU A 3 17.23 15.33 -3.18
CA GLU A 3 16.81 15.62 -1.80
C GLU A 3 17.24 14.45 -0.93
N ALA A 4 17.99 14.75 0.14
CA ALA A 4 18.41 13.73 1.09
C ALA A 4 17.17 13.30 1.89
N HIS A 5 16.47 12.29 1.39
CA HIS A 5 15.37 11.67 2.12
C HIS A 5 15.88 11.14 3.48
N HIS A 6 15.08 11.32 4.53
CA HIS A 6 15.33 10.71 5.83
C HIS A 6 15.51 9.20 5.66
N PRO A 7 16.45 8.51 6.33
CA PRO A 7 16.77 7.10 6.05
C PRO A 7 15.58 6.14 6.18
N ASN A 8 14.61 6.48 7.04
CA ASN A 8 13.38 5.71 7.21
C ASN A 8 12.21 6.46 6.57
N TRP A 9 11.92 6.13 5.31
CA TRP A 9 10.81 6.68 4.55
C TRP A 9 10.26 5.61 3.61
N PHE A 10 9.02 5.79 3.14
CA PHE A 10 8.39 4.93 2.16
C PHE A 10 7.44 5.76 1.31
N ASP A 11 7.16 5.29 0.09
CA ASP A 11 6.28 5.98 -0.84
C ASP A 11 4.81 5.62 -0.55
N ALA A 12 3.97 6.65 -0.49
CA ALA A 12 2.54 6.52 -0.25
C ALA A 12 1.75 7.44 -1.21
N TYR A 13 0.88 6.87 -2.03
CA TYR A 13 0.09 7.64 -2.98
C TYR A 13 -1.39 7.21 -3.00
N CYS A 14 -2.27 8.18 -3.21
CA CYS A 14 -3.71 7.99 -3.30
C CYS A 14 -4.19 8.34 -4.71
N VAL A 15 -5.01 7.47 -5.30
CA VAL A 15 -5.72 7.72 -6.57
C VAL A 15 -7.22 7.82 -6.25
N PRO A 16 -7.69 8.94 -5.67
CA PRO A 16 -9.00 9.01 -4.99
C PRO A 16 -10.20 8.93 -5.94
N TRP A 17 -9.98 9.06 -7.25
CA TRP A 17 -10.99 9.05 -8.30
C TRP A 17 -11.10 7.72 -9.05
N LEU A 18 -10.22 6.75 -8.76
CA LEU A 18 -10.18 5.47 -9.47
C LEU A 18 -10.22 4.30 -8.47
N SER A 19 -11.24 3.46 -8.60
CA SER A 19 -11.25 2.15 -7.96
C SER A 19 -10.66 1.13 -8.94
N TYR A 20 -9.82 0.21 -8.44
CA TYR A 20 -9.09 -0.74 -9.27
C TYR A 20 -9.05 -2.11 -8.61
N ASP A 21 -8.95 -3.17 -9.41
CA ASP A 21 -8.75 -4.54 -8.90
C ASP A 21 -7.26 -4.90 -8.80
N ALA A 22 -6.42 -4.31 -9.66
CA ALA A 22 -4.98 -4.46 -9.63
C ALA A 22 -4.27 -3.18 -10.09
N LEU A 23 -3.16 -2.86 -9.43
CA LEU A 23 -2.24 -1.78 -9.78
C LEU A 23 -0.81 -2.30 -9.63
N HIS A 24 0.03 -2.03 -10.61
CA HIS A 24 1.46 -2.34 -10.58
C HIS A 24 2.27 -1.07 -10.84
N VAL A 25 3.30 -0.83 -10.03
CA VAL A 25 4.22 0.30 -10.17
C VAL A 25 5.52 -0.23 -10.71
N GLU A 26 5.85 0.05 -11.97
CA GLU A 26 7.14 -0.32 -12.55
C GLU A 26 8.26 0.56 -11.99
N LEU A 27 9.42 -0.05 -11.71
CA LEU A 27 10.62 0.68 -11.30
C LEU A 27 11.69 0.54 -12.39
N PRO A 28 12.51 1.58 -12.64
CA PRO A 28 13.58 1.49 -13.63
C PRO A 28 14.57 0.36 -13.31
N ASP A 29 15.00 -0.35 -14.34
CA ASP A 29 16.03 -1.39 -14.23
C ASP A 29 17.35 -0.80 -13.71
N GLY A 30 18.02 -1.53 -12.81
CA GLY A 30 19.36 -1.19 -12.31
C GLY A 30 19.42 -0.50 -10.95
N TYR A 31 18.29 -0.16 -10.32
CA TYR A 31 18.25 0.36 -8.94
C TYR A 31 17.63 -0.62 -7.95
N LEU A 32 18.39 -0.96 -6.90
CA LEU A 32 17.88 -1.69 -5.74
C LEU A 32 17.01 -0.75 -4.90
N TYR A 33 15.70 -0.77 -5.17
CA TYR A 33 14.71 -0.07 -4.38
C TYR A 33 14.11 -1.02 -3.34
N PHE A 34 14.46 -0.83 -2.07
CA PHE A 34 14.02 -1.70 -0.97
C PHE A 34 12.82 -1.15 -0.21
N ASN A 35 12.58 0.16 -0.30
CA ASN A 35 11.52 0.80 0.46
C ASN A 35 10.15 0.27 0.01
N PRO A 36 9.18 0.15 0.93
CA PRO A 36 7.81 -0.16 0.55
C PRO A 36 7.23 0.94 -0.34
N ILE A 37 6.34 0.54 -1.25
CA ILE A 37 5.46 1.49 -1.95
C ILE A 37 4.02 1.07 -1.67
N VAL A 38 3.23 1.97 -1.10
CA VAL A 38 1.83 1.76 -0.77
C VAL A 38 0.97 2.68 -1.63
N ASN A 39 0.00 2.09 -2.32
CA ASN A 39 -0.97 2.84 -3.12
C ASN A 39 -2.38 2.43 -2.71
N TRP A 40 -3.32 3.37 -2.74
CA TRP A 40 -4.74 3.05 -2.60
C TRP A 40 -5.61 3.88 -3.54
N GLY A 41 -6.77 3.32 -3.87
CA GLY A 41 -7.73 3.92 -4.80
C GLY A 41 -9.00 4.40 -4.13
N ALA A 42 -9.96 4.79 -4.96
CA ALA A 42 -11.31 5.16 -4.55
C ALA A 42 -12.04 3.97 -3.90
N TYR A 43 -12.75 4.26 -2.81
CA TYR A 43 -13.65 3.32 -2.15
C TYR A 43 -14.83 2.98 -3.05
N ARG A 44 -15.32 1.74 -2.97
CA ARG A 44 -16.56 1.29 -3.63
C ARG A 44 -17.39 0.44 -2.69
N GLU A 45 -18.70 0.46 -2.86
CA GLU A 45 -19.60 -0.44 -2.13
C GLU A 45 -19.64 -1.81 -2.83
N GLU A 46 -19.36 -2.87 -2.07
CA GLU A 46 -19.48 -4.25 -2.52
C GLU A 46 -20.18 -5.08 -1.45
N ASN A 47 -21.29 -5.73 -1.81
CA ASN A 47 -22.05 -6.61 -0.92
C ASN A 47 -22.41 -5.93 0.43
N GLY A 48 -22.76 -4.64 0.39
CA GLY A 48 -23.09 -3.85 1.59
C GLY A 48 -21.89 -3.49 2.47
N ARG A 49 -20.65 -3.69 2.00
CA ARG A 49 -19.42 -3.26 2.67
C ARG A 49 -18.73 -2.19 1.83
N LEU A 50 -18.18 -1.18 2.48
CA LEU A 50 -17.29 -0.21 1.83
C LEU A 50 -15.89 -0.83 1.70
N MET A 51 -15.45 -1.06 0.47
CA MET A 51 -14.17 -1.68 0.14
C MET A 51 -13.21 -0.63 -0.43
N MET A 52 -11.94 -0.70 -0.03
CA MET A 52 -10.86 0.16 -0.55
C MET A 52 -9.79 -0.70 -1.21
N PRO A 53 -9.45 -0.47 -2.48
CA PRO A 53 -8.36 -1.18 -3.12
C PRO A 53 -7.02 -0.65 -2.62
N VAL A 54 -6.12 -1.55 -2.21
CA VAL A 54 -4.79 -1.22 -1.67
C VAL A 54 -3.75 -2.13 -2.30
N THR A 55 -2.70 -1.51 -2.83
CA THR A 55 -1.54 -2.18 -3.41
C THR A 55 -0.32 -1.93 -2.57
N VAL A 56 0.37 -3.00 -2.18
CA VAL A 56 1.64 -2.94 -1.46
C VAL A 56 2.72 -3.61 -2.31
N ARG A 57 3.75 -2.85 -2.69
CA ARG A 57 4.96 -3.39 -3.33
C ARG A 57 6.08 -3.45 -2.30
N LEU A 58 6.65 -4.63 -2.11
CA LEU A 58 7.84 -4.87 -1.32
C LEU A 58 8.93 -5.51 -2.19
N ASN A 59 10.18 -5.20 -1.90
CA ASN A 59 11.30 -5.86 -2.54
C ASN A 59 11.48 -7.27 -1.98
N HIS A 60 11.56 -8.28 -2.85
CA HIS A 60 11.60 -9.69 -2.44
C HIS A 60 12.88 -10.07 -1.67
N ALA A 61 13.96 -9.29 -1.80
CA ALA A 61 15.17 -9.48 -1.00
C ALA A 61 15.00 -9.04 0.47
N ALA A 62 14.00 -8.20 0.76
CA ALA A 62 13.72 -7.67 2.10
C ALA A 62 12.46 -8.30 2.74
N ALA A 63 11.56 -8.85 1.93
CA ALA A 63 10.28 -9.41 2.37
C ALA A 63 9.85 -10.58 1.48
N ASP A 64 9.02 -11.45 2.04
CA ASP A 64 8.36 -12.56 1.37
C ASP A 64 6.83 -12.43 1.54
N GLY A 65 6.09 -13.49 1.15
CA GLY A 65 4.63 -13.50 1.21
C GLY A 65 4.06 -13.30 2.63
N TYR A 66 4.79 -13.71 3.66
CA TYR A 66 4.36 -13.56 5.06
C TYR A 66 4.25 -12.09 5.48
N GLN A 67 5.26 -11.28 5.16
CA GLN A 67 5.30 -9.87 5.54
C GLN A 67 4.21 -9.10 4.76
N ILE A 68 4.00 -9.41 3.48
CA ILE A 68 2.89 -8.84 2.69
C ILE A 68 1.54 -9.20 3.33
N ALA A 69 1.30 -10.48 3.64
CA ALA A 69 0.05 -10.92 4.27
C ALA A 69 -0.18 -10.22 5.62
N ARG A 70 0.89 -10.04 6.42
CA ARG A 70 0.83 -9.35 7.70
C ARG A 70 0.46 -7.87 7.55
N VAL A 71 0.94 -7.19 6.51
CA VAL A 71 0.56 -5.78 6.22
C VAL A 71 -0.95 -5.67 5.99
N TYR A 72 -1.53 -6.52 5.13
CA TYR A 72 -2.97 -6.49 4.87
C TYR A 72 -3.81 -6.77 6.11
N LYS A 73 -3.40 -7.75 6.93
CA LYS A 73 -4.10 -8.07 8.18
C LYS A 73 -4.06 -6.91 9.19
N LEU A 74 -2.88 -6.30 9.38
CA LEU A 74 -2.74 -5.16 10.29
C LEU A 74 -3.53 -3.95 9.79
N LEU A 75 -3.56 -3.72 8.48
CA LEU A 75 -4.35 -2.64 7.89
C LEU A 75 -5.85 -2.83 8.15
N GLU A 76 -6.37 -4.05 7.95
CA GLU A 76 -7.76 -4.38 8.26
C GLU A 76 -8.07 -4.15 9.76
N GLU A 77 -7.22 -4.64 10.65
CA GLU A 77 -7.37 -4.45 12.11
C GLU A 77 -7.40 -2.95 12.50
N GLU A 78 -6.54 -2.13 11.91
CA GLU A 78 -6.51 -0.68 12.19
C GLU A 78 -7.71 0.05 11.57
N MET A 79 -8.16 -0.34 10.36
CA MET A 79 -9.39 0.20 9.77
C MET A 79 -10.60 -0.09 10.64
N GLU A 80 -10.74 -1.32 11.16
CA GLU A 80 -11.81 -1.66 12.09
C GLU A 80 -11.77 -0.82 13.37
N ARG A 81 -10.58 -0.63 13.94
CA ARG A 81 -10.40 0.21 15.15
C ARG A 81 -10.82 1.66 14.89
N LEU A 82 -10.49 2.21 13.73
CA LEU A 82 -10.90 3.57 13.34
C LEU A 82 -12.41 3.68 13.16
N CYS A 83 -13.05 2.69 12.54
CA CYS A 83 -14.51 2.67 12.38
C CYS A 83 -15.25 2.50 13.72
N LYS A 84 -14.74 1.69 14.65
CA LYS A 84 -15.34 1.47 15.98
C LYS A 84 -15.21 2.67 16.92
N LYS A 85 -14.20 3.52 16.72
CA LYS A 85 -13.97 4.74 17.53
C LYS A 85 -14.84 5.93 17.11
N ARG A 86 -15.68 5.75 16.08
CA ARG A 86 -16.46 6.81 15.46
C ARG A 86 -17.95 6.70 15.78
#